data_AF-A0A8T9MZJ3-F1
#
_entry.id   AF-A0A8T9MZJ3-F1
#
_cell.length_a   1.000
_cell.length_b   1.000
_cell.length_c   1.000
_cell.angle_alpha   90.00
_cell.angle_beta   90.00
_cell.angle_gamma   90.00
#
_symmetry.space_group_name_H-M   'P 1'
#
loop_
_entity.id
_entity.type
_entity.pdbx_description
1 polymer ?
#
loop_
_entity_poly.entity_id
_entity_poly.type
_entity_poly.pdbx_seq_one_letter_code
_entity_poly.pdbx_strand_id
1 'polypeptide(L)'
;MMMVNLETLVYGKLGGADGAAADVLRCSRDFSDAERALLGEILQDFDFDGDQARALVHAVRQQHGFDPDAAHIGDDDEDGAGVCAHCLNPPAPPLRDYYLWRQQRGASGQGENA
;
A
#
# COMPACT_ATOMS: atom_id res chain seq x y z
N MET A 1 15.65 -17.35 -9.53
CA MET A 1 14.63 -16.39 -9.06
C MET A 1 15.21 -15.01 -9.30
N MET A 2 14.76 -14.29 -10.34
CA MET A 2 15.28 -12.95 -10.63
C MET A 2 14.86 -12.04 -9.48
N MET A 3 15.82 -11.55 -8.68
CA MET A 3 15.59 -10.44 -7.76
C MET A 3 15.19 -9.26 -8.62
N VAL A 4 13.89 -9.00 -8.70
CA VAL A 4 13.39 -7.83 -9.42
C VAL A 4 13.75 -6.62 -8.58
N ASN A 5 14.64 -5.77 -9.11
CA ASN A 5 15.07 -4.58 -8.40
C ASN A 5 13.90 -3.59 -8.36
N LEU A 6 13.37 -3.36 -7.15
CA LEU A 6 12.27 -2.41 -6.91
C LEU A 6 12.59 -1.03 -7.49
N GLU A 7 13.83 -0.57 -7.35
CA GLU A 7 14.31 0.67 -7.94
C GLU A 7 14.12 0.71 -9.46
N THR A 8 14.50 -0.36 -10.16
CA THR A 8 14.34 -0.44 -11.61
C THR A 8 12.86 -0.43 -12.02
N LEU A 9 11.99 -1.14 -11.28
CA LEU A 9 10.55 -1.12 -11.53
C LEU A 9 9.95 0.27 -11.31
N VAL A 10 10.30 0.91 -10.19
CA VAL A 10 9.80 2.24 -9.84
C VAL A 10 10.23 3.27 -10.88
N TYR A 11 11.51 3.30 -11.28
CA TYR A 11 11.96 4.23 -12.32
C TYR A 11 11.36 3.90 -13.69
N GLY A 12 11.21 2.62 -14.03
CA GLY A 12 10.63 2.20 -15.31
C GLY A 12 9.14 2.56 -15.43
N LYS A 13 8.37 2.41 -14.35
CA LYS A 13 6.91 2.64 -14.32
C LYS A 13 6.52 4.06 -13.95
N LEU A 14 7.24 4.69 -13.03
CA LEU A 14 6.90 5.99 -12.45
C LEU A 14 7.89 7.10 -12.84
N GLY A 15 8.94 6.80 -13.60
CA GLY A 15 9.97 7.77 -13.97
C GLY A 15 9.47 8.93 -14.84
N GLY A 16 8.34 8.76 -15.52
CA GLY A 16 7.68 9.84 -16.28
C GLY A 16 6.79 10.75 -15.42
N ALA A 17 6.48 10.35 -14.18
CA ALA A 17 5.66 11.13 -13.26
C ALA A 17 6.56 11.96 -12.32
N ASP A 18 6.43 13.29 -12.38
CA ASP A 18 7.28 14.23 -11.66
C ASP A 18 7.35 13.91 -10.16
N GLY A 19 8.54 13.54 -9.68
CA GLY A 19 8.82 13.23 -8.27
C GLY A 19 8.20 11.94 -7.71
N ALA A 20 7.32 11.25 -8.44
CA ALA A 20 6.61 10.08 -7.92
C ALA A 20 7.57 8.91 -7.61
N ALA A 21 8.49 8.63 -8.53
CA ALA A 21 9.49 7.58 -8.35
C ALA A 21 10.37 7.84 -7.11
N ALA A 22 10.84 9.08 -6.93
CA ALA A 22 11.69 9.45 -5.81
C ALA A 22 10.95 9.33 -4.46
N ASP A 23 9.66 9.70 -4.43
CA ASP A 23 8.86 9.63 -3.21
C ASP A 23 8.59 8.18 -2.79
N VAL A 24 8.20 7.34 -3.75
CA VAL A 24 7.98 5.91 -3.51
C VAL A 24 9.25 5.24 -3.00
N LEU A 25 10.41 5.54 -3.61
CA LEU A 25 11.68 4.97 -3.16
C LEU A 25 12.05 5.43 -1.75
N ARG A 26 11.84 6.72 -1.43
CA ARG A 26 12.11 7.25 -0.09
C ARG A 26 11.32 6.50 0.98
N CYS A 27 10.01 6.33 0.78
CA CYS A 27 9.15 5.62 1.72
C CYS A 27 9.43 4.11 1.74
N SER A 28 9.71 3.50 0.60
CA SER A 28 9.97 2.05 0.51
C SER A 28 11.24 1.58 1.25
N ARG A 29 12.11 2.50 1.68
CA ARG A 29 13.29 2.18 2.50
C ARG A 29 12.92 1.71 3.91
N ASP A 30 11.81 2.21 4.45
CA ASP A 30 11.33 1.87 5.79
C ASP A 30 10.34 0.68 5.77
N PHE A 31 9.97 0.22 4.58
CA PHE A 31 9.03 -0.88 4.40
C PHE A 31 9.66 -2.22 4.76
N SER A 32 8.87 -3.07 5.40
CA SER A 32 9.17 -4.48 5.64
C SER A 32 9.29 -5.25 4.32
N ASP A 33 9.91 -6.43 4.33
CA ASP A 33 10.04 -7.28 3.14
C ASP A 33 8.69 -7.58 2.46
N ALA A 34 7.64 -7.81 3.25
CA ALA A 34 6.29 -8.05 2.73
C ALA A 34 5.70 -6.82 2.01
N GLU A 35 5.93 -5.62 2.53
CA GLU A 35 5.45 -4.37 1.94
C GLU A 35 6.21 -4.03 0.65
N ARG A 36 7.53 -4.28 0.63
CA ARG A 36 8.36 -4.13 -0.58
C ARG A 36 7.99 -5.15 -1.65
N ALA A 37 7.69 -6.39 -1.26
CA ALA A 37 7.21 -7.42 -2.18
C ALA A 37 5.86 -7.00 -2.80
N LEU A 38 4.89 -6.59 -1.98
CA LEU A 38 3.58 -6.13 -2.46
C LEU A 38 3.72 -4.91 -3.38
N LEU A 39 4.56 -3.93 -3.04
CA LEU A 39 4.84 -2.79 -3.91
C LEU A 39 5.43 -3.24 -5.26
N GLY A 40 6.36 -4.20 -5.24
CA GLY A 40 6.90 -4.81 -6.45
C GLY A 40 5.82 -5.48 -7.30
N GLU A 41 4.94 -6.25 -6.69
CA GLU A 41 3.81 -6.88 -7.37
C GLU A 41 2.88 -5.85 -8.00
N ILE A 42 2.49 -4.81 -7.26
CA ILE A 42 1.65 -3.71 -7.77
C ILE A 42 2.29 -3.04 -9.00
N LEU A 43 3.61 -2.83 -8.97
CA LEU A 43 4.35 -2.23 -10.09
C LEU A 43 4.47 -3.15 -11.31
N GLN A 44 4.44 -4.46 -11.10
CA GLN A 44 4.51 -5.44 -12.17
C GLN A 44 3.14 -5.72 -12.80
N ASP A 45 2.10 -5.79 -11.97
CA ASP A 45 0.74 -6.16 -12.37
C ASP A 45 0.01 -5.01 -13.08
N PHE A 46 0.39 -3.76 -12.77
CA PHE A 46 -0.27 -2.57 -13.26
C PHE A 46 0.64 -1.60 -14.00
N ASP A 47 0.03 -0.80 -14.89
CA ASP A 47 0.66 0.39 -15.47
C ASP A 47 0.20 1.67 -14.74
N PHE A 48 0.91 2.79 -14.93
CA PHE A 48 0.67 4.01 -14.16
C PHE A 48 0.70 5.25 -15.04
N ASP A 49 -0.48 5.83 -15.24
CA ASP A 49 -0.62 7.20 -15.72
C ASP A 49 -0.38 8.21 -14.58
N GLY A 50 -0.30 9.51 -14.92
CA GLY A 50 0.00 10.58 -13.95
C GLY A 50 -0.88 10.56 -12.69
N ASP A 51 -2.19 10.38 -12.82
CA ASP A 51 -3.10 10.30 -11.66
C ASP A 51 -2.97 8.99 -10.88
N GLN A 52 -2.72 7.88 -11.56
CA GLN A 52 -2.53 6.57 -10.92
C GLN A 52 -1.22 6.51 -10.12
N ALA A 53 -0.16 7.10 -10.67
CA ALA A 53 1.13 7.29 -10.00
C ALA A 53 0.98 8.15 -8.74
N ARG A 54 0.24 9.25 -8.82
CA ARG A 54 -0.06 10.11 -7.64
C ARG A 54 -0.85 9.37 -6.57
N ALA A 55 -1.81 8.55 -6.96
CA ALA A 55 -2.57 7.72 -6.02
C ALA A 55 -1.69 6.66 -5.34
N LEU A 56 -0.78 6.03 -6.08
CA LEU A 56 0.20 5.09 -5.51
C LEU A 56 1.12 5.80 -4.50
N VAL A 57 1.65 6.97 -4.84
CA VAL A 57 2.48 7.77 -3.93
C VAL A 57 1.73 8.08 -2.63
N HIS A 58 0.45 8.44 -2.73
CA HIS A 58 -0.38 8.72 -1.56
C HIS A 58 -0.59 7.47 -0.69
N ALA A 59 -0.81 6.30 -1.29
CA ALA A 59 -0.92 5.03 -0.58
C ALA A 59 0.39 4.64 0.11
N VAL A 60 1.52 4.80 -0.59
CA VAL A 60 2.87 4.53 -0.07
C VAL A 60 3.22 5.44 1.10
N ARG A 61 2.89 6.74 1.01
CA ARG A 61 3.09 7.69 2.12
C ARG A 61 2.24 7.35 3.34
N GLN A 62 0.98 6.96 3.12
CA GLN A 62 0.10 6.53 4.20
C GLN A 62 0.62 5.26 4.85
N GLN A 63 1.06 4.27 4.07
CA GLN A 63 1.66 3.03 4.58
C GLN A 63 2.90 3.31 5.43
N HIS A 64 3.78 4.23 5.00
CA HIS A 64 4.96 4.61 5.77
C HIS A 64 4.64 5.26 7.13
N GLY A 65 3.50 5.92 7.25
CA GLY A 65 3.02 6.48 8.52
C GLY A 65 2.00 5.60 9.24
N PHE A 66 1.68 4.42 8.69
CA PHE A 66 0.66 3.54 9.22
C PHE A 66 1.26 2.75 10.36
N ASP A 67 0.98 3.21 11.58
CA ASP A 67 1.32 2.49 12.79
C ASP A 67 0.04 1.80 13.32
N PRO A 68 -0.05 0.46 13.27
CA PRO A 68 -1.22 -0.27 13.72
C PRO A 68 -1.41 -0.22 15.25
N ASP A 69 -0.39 0.17 16.01
CA ASP A 69 -0.37 0.23 17.47
C ASP A 69 -0.58 1.66 18.00
N ALA A 70 -0.46 2.69 17.17
CA ALA A 70 -0.57 4.10 17.57
C ALA A 70 -1.96 4.51 18.11
N ALA A 71 -2.99 3.69 17.88
CA ALA A 71 -4.33 3.87 18.45
C ALA A 71 -4.59 3.01 19.71
N HIS A 72 -3.59 2.26 20.18
CA HIS A 72 -3.66 1.51 21.42
C HIS A 72 -3.44 2.49 22.59
N ILE A 73 -4.50 3.20 22.97
CA ILE A 73 -4.55 3.79 24.31
C ILE A 73 -4.61 2.59 25.24
N GLY A 74 -3.50 2.28 25.91
CA GLY A 74 -3.48 1.25 26.94
C GLY A 74 -4.55 1.56 27.96
N ASP A 75 -5.64 0.80 27.92
CA ASP A 75 -6.62 0.72 28.99
C ASP A 75 -5.90 -0.07 30.10
N ASP A 76 -5.12 0.67 30.86
CA ASP A 76 -4.58 0.26 32.15
C ASP A 76 -5.78 0.22 33.10
N ASP A 77 -5.96 -0.94 33.72
CA ASP A 77 -6.82 -1.25 34.85
C ASP A 77 -8.21 -1.88 34.57
N GLU A 78 -8.45 -2.96 35.32
CA GLU A 78 -9.72 -3.63 35.61
C GLU A 78 -10.18 -4.79 34.69
N ASP A 79 -9.74 -6.01 35.04
CA ASP A 79 -10.46 -7.29 34.95
C ASP A 79 -11.64 -7.37 33.96
N GLY A 80 -11.34 -7.27 32.67
CA GLY A 80 -12.28 -7.55 31.59
C GLY A 80 -11.52 -8.04 30.39
N ALA A 81 -11.83 -9.24 29.90
CA ALA A 81 -11.41 -9.67 28.57
C ALA A 81 -12.17 -8.86 27.50
N GLY A 82 -11.96 -7.54 27.48
CA GLY A 82 -12.45 -6.63 26.47
C GLY A 82 -11.59 -6.78 25.23
N VAL A 83 -12.00 -7.65 24.31
CA VAL A 83 -11.39 -7.69 22.97
C VAL A 83 -11.56 -6.31 22.34
N CYS A 84 -10.47 -5.59 22.14
CA CYS A 84 -10.50 -4.31 21.45
C CYS A 84 -11.05 -4.50 20.03
N ALA A 85 -12.00 -3.65 19.61
CA ALA A 85 -12.61 -3.73 18.28
C ALA A 85 -11.56 -3.58 17.15
N HIS A 86 -10.45 -2.87 17.38
CA HIS A 86 -9.30 -2.79 16.47
C HIS A 86 -8.53 -4.11 16.34
N CYS A 87 -8.54 -4.96 17.37
CA CYS A 87 -7.95 -6.30 17.30
C CYS A 87 -8.90 -7.31 16.63
N LEU A 88 -10.22 -7.07 16.71
CA LEU A 88 -11.21 -7.91 16.03
C LEU A 88 -11.25 -7.65 14.51
N ASN A 89 -11.01 -6.40 14.09
CA ASN A 89 -10.93 -6.03 12.67
C ASN A 89 -9.94 -4.87 12.46
N PRO A 90 -8.63 -5.15 12.36
CA PRO A 90 -7.64 -4.10 12.14
C PRO A 90 -7.87 -3.40 10.81
N PRO A 91 -7.66 -2.07 10.72
CA PRO A 91 -7.75 -1.35 9.46
C PRO A 91 -6.79 -1.96 8.45
N ALA A 92 -7.28 -2.19 7.23
CA ALA A 92 -6.45 -2.76 6.18
C ALA A 92 -5.27 -1.81 5.88
N PRO A 93 -4.05 -2.35 5.69
CA PRO A 93 -2.89 -1.53 5.40
C PRO A 93 -3.11 -0.73 4.10
N PRO A 94 -2.78 0.57 4.07
CA PRO A 94 -3.04 1.46 2.94
C PRO A 94 -2.55 0.94 1.58
N LEU A 95 -1.38 0.26 1.57
CA LEU A 95 -0.82 -0.31 0.35
C LEU A 95 -1.66 -1.48 -0.18
N ARG A 96 -2.21 -2.28 0.74
CA ARG A 96 -3.08 -3.42 0.44
C ARG A 96 -4.44 -2.94 -0.06
N ASP A 97 -4.98 -1.89 0.54
CA ASP A 97 -6.23 -1.26 0.09
C ASP A 97 -6.08 -0.73 -1.35
N TYR A 98 -4.98 -0.04 -1.65
CA TYR A 98 -4.67 0.41 -3.01
C TYR A 98 -4.63 -0.75 -4.03
N TYR A 99 -3.98 -1.87 -3.68
CA TYR A 99 -3.92 -3.05 -4.55
C TYR A 99 -5.32 -3.61 -4.84
N LEU A 100 -6.18 -3.74 -3.81
CA LEU A 100 -7.56 -4.22 -3.97
C LEU A 100 -8.40 -3.25 -4.81
N TRP A 101 -8.23 -1.94 -4.61
CA TRP A 101 -8.88 -0.92 -5.41
C TRP A 101 -8.46 -1.01 -6.89
N ARG A 102 -7.16 -1.23 -7.16
CA ARG A 102 -6.65 -1.47 -8.52
C ARG A 102 -7.21 -2.75 -9.13
N GLN A 103 -7.27 -3.84 -8.37
CA GLN A 103 -7.86 -5.09 -8.85
C GLN A 103 -9.34 -4.90 -9.20
N GLN A 104 -10.12 -4.25 -8.35
CA GLN A 104 -11.54 -4.01 -8.63
C GLN A 104 -11.72 -3.16 -9.89
N ARG A 105 -10.93 -2.09 -10.09
CA ARG A 105 -11.04 -1.22 -11.27
C ARG A 105 -10.40 -1.80 -12.54
N GLY A 106 -9.36 -2.63 -12.40
CA GLY A 106 -8.76 -3.39 -13.50
C GLY A 106 -9.67 -4.53 -13.97
N ALA A 107 -10.39 -5.17 -13.05
CA ALA A 107 -11.43 -6.16 -13.35
C ALA A 107 -12.74 -5.54 -13.87
N SER A 108 -13.02 -4.27 -13.54
CA SER A 108 -14.21 -3.53 -14.01
C SER A 108 -14.21 -3.24 -15.52
N GLY A 109 -13.17 -3.63 -16.26
CA GLY A 109 -13.24 -3.77 -17.72
C GLY A 109 -14.06 -4.98 -18.20
N GLN A 110 -14.62 -5.78 -17.29
CA GLN A 110 -15.47 -6.93 -17.58
C GLN A 110 -16.57 -7.05 -16.52
N GLY A 111 -17.61 -6.22 -16.63
CA GLY A 111 -18.70 -6.21 -15.65
C GLY A 111 -19.75 -5.14 -15.90
N GLU A 112 -20.21 -5.01 -17.13
CA GLU A 112 -21.56 -4.52 -17.42
C GLU A 112 -22.61 -5.47 -16.80
N ASN A 113 -23.77 -4.90 -16.44
CA ASN A 113 -24.96 -5.49 -15.78
C ASN A 113 -24.96 -5.62 -14.25
N ALA A 114 -25.53 -4.60 -13.60
CA ALA A 114 -26.75 -4.78 -12.81
C ALA A 114 -27.61 -3.50 -12.84
#